data_AF-A0A7C5JTZ8-F1
#
_entry.id   AF-A0A7C5JTZ8-F1
#
_cell.length_a   1.000
_cell.length_b   1.000
_cell.length_c   1.000
_cell.angle_alpha   90.00
_cell.angle_beta   90.00
_cell.angle_gamma   90.00
#
_symmetry.space_group_name_H-M   'P 1'
#
loop_
_entity.id
_entity.type
_entity.pdbx_description
1 polymer ?
#
loop_
_entity_poly.entity_id
_entity_poly.type
_entity_poly.pdbx_seq_one_letter_code
_entity_poly.pdbx_strand_id
1 'polypeptide(L)'
;MEENDTMKKLAVALIVLEAVVLALSACQPAEPQIREVKVVETQEVKVVETQEVQVQVPVEFQMVSARLESVKNNGFLRCGVNSGVPGFGFLNEQGEFTGFDVDFCRAIATAIFGDPTAVEFRPLTAAERFTALQTNEIDVLIRNTTWTFTRDVELGTDFGPTTFYDGQGMMVRKDSGFTSLNDMGGATICVLSGTTTELNLADAFASRGLTYDALVFDRSE
;
A
#
# COMPACT_ATOMS: atom_id res chain seq x y z
N MET A 1 -26.34 23.51 59.19
CA MET A 1 -26.13 24.73 58.38
C MET A 1 -24.69 24.73 57.86
N GLU A 2 -24.25 23.62 57.26
CA GLU A 2 -22.82 23.33 56.99
C GLU A 2 -22.60 22.75 55.58
N GLU A 3 -23.66 22.25 54.94
CA GLU A 3 -23.60 21.58 53.62
C GLU A 3 -23.62 22.56 52.42
N ASN A 4 -24.15 23.77 52.60
CA ASN A 4 -24.24 24.79 51.54
C ASN A 4 -22.92 25.53 51.30
N ASP A 5 -21.98 25.48 52.26
CA ASP A 5 -20.69 26.18 52.14
C ASP A 5 -19.65 25.36 51.36
N THR A 6 -19.72 24.03 51.47
CA THR A 6 -18.84 23.09 50.74
C THR A 6 -19.15 23.08 49.24
N MET A 7 -20.44 23.10 48.87
CA MET A 7 -20.88 23.19 47.46
C MET A 7 -20.48 24.52 46.80
N LYS A 8 -20.54 25.64 47.54
CA LYS A 8 -20.09 26.94 47.04
C LYS A 8 -18.57 26.99 46.83
N LYS A 9 -17.79 26.39 47.74
CA LYS A 9 -16.33 26.29 47.60
C LYS A 9 -15.93 25.42 46.41
N LEU A 10 -16.66 24.34 46.15
CA LEU A 10 -16.41 23.47 44.99
C LEU A 10 -16.78 24.15 43.66
N ALA A 11 -17.88 24.90 43.62
CA ALA A 11 -18.27 25.68 42.44
C ALA A 11 -17.28 26.80 42.14
N VAL A 12 -16.78 27.50 43.16
CA VAL A 12 -15.75 28.54 42.99
C VAL A 12 -14.42 27.93 42.55
N ALA A 13 -14.04 26.76 43.06
CA ALA A 13 -12.84 26.06 42.62
C ALA A 13 -12.91 25.62 41.15
N LEU A 14 -14.07 25.15 40.68
CA LEU A 14 -14.27 24.78 39.27
C LEU A 14 -14.18 25.99 38.34
N ILE A 15 -14.79 27.12 38.72
CA ILE A 15 -14.77 28.36 37.93
C ILE A 15 -13.35 28.94 37.85
N VAL A 16 -12.59 28.88 38.94
CA VAL A 16 -11.18 29.30 38.94
C VAL A 16 -10.33 28.38 38.07
N LEU A 17 -10.59 27.07 38.09
CA LEU A 17 -9.87 26.11 37.26
C LEU A 17 -10.17 26.31 35.76
N GLU A 18 -11.42 26.59 35.38
CA GLU A 18 -11.78 26.93 33.99
C GLU A 18 -11.16 28.25 33.52
N ALA A 19 -11.10 29.27 34.39
CA ALA A 19 -10.49 30.55 34.06
C ALA A 19 -8.95 30.45 33.87
N VAL A 20 -8.28 29.56 34.61
CA VAL A 20 -6.83 29.33 34.47
C VAL A 20 -6.51 28.56 33.19
N VAL A 21 -7.37 27.63 32.75
CA VAL A 21 -7.20 26.90 31.48
C VAL A 21 -7.38 27.81 30.26
N LEU A 22 -8.27 28.82 30.35
CA LEU A 22 -8.45 29.85 29.32
C LEU A 22 -7.29 30.85 29.22
N ALA A 23 -6.51 31.04 30.29
CA ALA A 23 -5.37 31.97 30.29
C ALA A 23 -4.08 31.37 29.68
N LEU A 24 -3.98 30.04 29.58
CA LEU A 24 -2.79 29.35 29.06
C LEU A 24 -2.83 29.07 27.55
N SER A 25 -3.94 29.38 26.86
CA SER A 25 -4.09 29.21 25.40
C SER A 25 -3.86 30.49 24.59
N ALA A 26 -3.42 31.58 25.23
CA ALA A 26 -3.03 32.80 24.54
C ALA A 26 -1.72 32.59 23.76
N CYS A 27 -1.85 32.11 22.52
CA CYS A 27 -0.79 32.19 21.53
C CYS A 27 -0.45 33.66 21.28
N GLN A 28 0.75 34.08 21.68
CA GLN A 28 1.34 35.33 21.18
C GLN A 28 1.46 35.23 19.65
N PRO A 29 0.93 36.18 18.86
CA PRO A 29 1.23 36.23 17.44
C PRO A 29 2.71 36.57 17.27
N ALA A 30 3.47 35.69 16.63
CA ALA A 30 4.83 35.98 16.21
C ALA A 30 4.78 37.10 15.15
N GLU A 31 5.42 38.23 15.43
CA GLU A 31 5.58 39.31 14.44
C GLU A 31 6.43 38.81 13.27
N PRO A 32 5.98 39.00 12.02
CA PRO A 32 6.75 38.56 10.86
C PRO A 32 7.99 39.47 10.73
N GLN A 33 9.18 38.86 10.77
CA GLN A 33 10.41 39.59 10.45
C GLN A 33 10.43 39.90 8.94
N ILE A 34 10.05 41.12 8.57
CA ILE A 34 10.20 41.61 7.20
C ILE A 34 11.68 41.85 6.95
N ARG A 35 12.27 40.99 6.10
CA ARG A 35 13.62 41.19 5.57
C ARG A 35 13.48 41.98 4.28
N GLU A 36 13.98 43.21 4.25
CA GLU A 36 14.08 43.97 3.00
C GLU A 36 15.01 43.24 2.03
N VAL A 37 14.43 42.73 0.94
CA VAL A 37 15.21 42.17 -0.18
C VAL A 37 15.60 43.33 -1.07
N LYS A 38 16.90 43.59 -1.17
CA LYS A 38 17.46 44.57 -2.10
C LYS A 38 17.21 44.06 -3.52
N VAL A 39 16.30 44.72 -4.24
CA VAL A 39 16.05 44.42 -5.66
C VAL A 39 17.34 44.72 -6.42
N VAL A 40 17.98 43.67 -6.92
CA VAL A 40 19.11 43.80 -7.84
C VAL A 40 18.52 44.17 -9.19
N GLU A 41 18.98 45.30 -9.72
CA GLU A 41 18.57 45.85 -11.01
C GLU A 41 18.72 44.80 -12.12
N THR A 42 17.67 44.62 -12.92
CA THR A 42 17.68 43.67 -14.05
C THR A 42 18.68 44.14 -15.10
N GLN A 43 19.78 43.40 -15.27
CA GLN A 43 20.63 43.59 -16.45
C GLN A 43 19.95 42.93 -17.65
N GLU A 44 19.64 43.75 -18.67
CA GLU A 44 19.28 43.24 -19.99
C GLU A 44 20.49 42.57 -20.63
N VAL A 45 20.56 41.24 -20.54
CA VAL A 45 21.50 40.46 -21.34
C VAL A 45 20.92 40.36 -22.74
N LYS A 46 21.48 41.13 -23.69
CA LYS A 46 21.23 40.91 -25.12
C LYS A 46 21.73 39.51 -25.49
N VAL A 47 20.81 38.61 -25.81
CA VAL A 47 21.11 37.28 -26.34
C VAL A 47 21.80 37.45 -27.69
N VAL A 48 23.11 37.29 -27.72
CA VAL A 48 23.89 37.14 -28.94
C VAL A 48 23.94 35.64 -29.24
N GLU A 49 23.13 35.24 -30.21
CA GLU A 49 23.21 34.00 -30.99
C GLU A 49 23.00 32.68 -30.23
N THR A 50 21.96 31.94 -30.61
CA THR A 50 21.62 30.62 -30.08
C THR A 50 22.67 29.60 -30.56
N GLN A 51 23.58 29.20 -29.69
CA GLN A 51 24.30 27.93 -29.88
C GLN A 51 23.42 26.80 -29.33
N GLU A 52 23.12 25.81 -30.17
CA GLU A 52 22.59 24.53 -29.72
C GLU A 52 23.63 23.86 -28.83
N VAL A 53 23.44 23.97 -27.52
CA VAL A 53 24.18 23.14 -26.56
C VAL A 53 23.58 21.74 -26.66
N GLN A 54 24.25 20.86 -27.41
CA GLN A 54 24.02 19.42 -27.35
C GLN A 54 24.44 18.95 -25.96
N VAL A 55 23.49 18.93 -25.01
CA VAL A 55 23.72 18.38 -23.69
C VAL A 55 23.74 16.86 -23.79
N GLN A 56 24.88 16.28 -24.15
CA GLN A 56 25.17 14.89 -23.80
C GLN A 56 25.39 14.84 -22.30
N VAL A 57 24.36 14.48 -21.54
CA VAL A 57 24.56 14.09 -20.13
C VAL A 57 24.88 12.60 -20.13
N PRO A 58 26.12 12.17 -19.84
CA PRO A 58 26.38 10.78 -19.52
C PRO A 58 25.96 10.58 -18.05
N VAL A 59 24.66 10.44 -17.79
CA VAL A 59 24.22 9.94 -16.49
C VAL A 59 24.07 8.43 -16.62
N GLU A 60 25.13 7.71 -16.33
CA GLU A 60 25.00 6.31 -15.97
C GLU A 60 24.42 6.25 -14.55
N PHE A 61 23.11 6.05 -14.45
CA PHE A 61 22.41 5.96 -13.17
C PHE A 61 22.68 4.57 -12.56
N GLN A 62 23.78 4.41 -11.85
CA GLN A 62 24.04 3.20 -11.05
C GLN A 62 23.36 3.32 -9.68
N MET A 63 22.07 3.03 -9.62
CA MET A 63 21.39 2.68 -8.37
C MET A 63 21.55 1.18 -8.11
N VAL A 64 22.72 0.82 -7.57
CA VAL A 64 22.95 -0.52 -7.06
C VAL A 64 22.35 -0.58 -5.64
N SER A 65 21.15 -1.13 -5.51
CA SER A 65 20.52 -1.33 -4.20
C SER A 65 21.18 -2.49 -3.45
N ALA A 66 21.21 -2.43 -2.12
CA ALA A 66 21.67 -3.54 -1.29
C ALA A 66 20.90 -4.85 -1.59
N ARG A 67 19.63 -4.72 -2.00
CA ARG A 67 18.81 -5.84 -2.46
C ARG A 67 19.33 -6.44 -3.77
N LEU A 68 19.64 -5.62 -4.78
CA LEU A 68 20.15 -6.11 -6.07
C LEU A 68 21.48 -6.85 -5.89
N GLU A 69 22.38 -6.34 -5.06
CA GLU A 69 23.64 -7.02 -4.75
C GLU A 69 23.41 -8.33 -4.01
N SER A 70 22.49 -8.36 -3.04
CA SER A 70 22.12 -9.61 -2.38
C SER A 70 21.57 -10.65 -3.37
N VAL A 71 20.71 -10.24 -4.30
CA VAL A 71 20.15 -11.13 -5.33
C VAL A 71 21.26 -11.66 -6.24
N LYS A 72 22.15 -10.79 -6.73
CA LYS A 72 23.27 -11.19 -7.57
C LYS A 72 24.22 -12.16 -6.85
N ASN A 73 24.51 -11.91 -5.57
CA ASN A 73 25.37 -12.77 -4.75
C ASN A 73 24.73 -14.15 -4.48
N ASN A 74 23.39 -14.21 -4.35
CA ASN A 74 22.67 -15.47 -4.20
C ASN A 74 22.64 -16.28 -5.50
N GLY A 75 22.76 -15.62 -6.67
CA GLY A 75 22.74 -16.26 -7.99
C GLY A 75 21.34 -16.57 -8.53
N PHE A 76 20.28 -16.20 -7.80
CA PHE A 76 18.89 -16.34 -8.21
C PHE A 76 18.00 -15.31 -7.49
N LEU A 77 16.84 -15.03 -8.08
CA LEU A 77 15.80 -14.19 -7.51
C LEU A 77 14.85 -15.03 -6.63
N ARG A 78 14.58 -14.65 -5.38
CA ARG A 78 13.49 -15.26 -4.60
C ARG A 78 12.19 -14.50 -4.86
N CYS A 79 11.26 -15.08 -5.60
CA CYS A 79 9.99 -14.44 -5.92
C CYS A 79 8.85 -15.02 -5.09
N GLY A 80 8.16 -14.15 -4.33
CA GLY A 80 6.91 -14.51 -3.66
C GLY A 80 5.76 -14.51 -4.65
N VAL A 81 5.06 -15.65 -4.78
CA VAL A 81 4.01 -15.88 -5.79
C VAL A 81 2.78 -16.55 -5.18
N ASN A 82 1.75 -16.69 -6.01
CA ASN A 82 0.57 -17.50 -5.72
C ASN A 82 0.81 -18.94 -6.21
N SER A 83 0.14 -19.92 -5.60
CA SER A 83 0.12 -21.32 -6.05
C SER A 83 -1.26 -21.81 -6.48
N GLY A 84 -2.33 -21.07 -6.19
CA GLY A 84 -3.71 -21.54 -6.33
C GLY A 84 -4.59 -20.70 -7.26
N VAL A 85 -4.01 -19.81 -8.08
CA VAL A 85 -4.78 -18.94 -8.98
C VAL A 85 -4.38 -19.19 -10.44
N PRO A 86 -5.13 -20.06 -11.15
CA PRO A 86 -4.92 -20.31 -12.56
C PRO A 86 -4.86 -19.02 -13.38
N GLY A 87 -3.88 -18.93 -14.26
CA GLY A 87 -3.63 -17.75 -15.09
C GLY A 87 -2.71 -16.69 -14.47
N PHE A 88 -2.62 -16.60 -13.14
CA PHE A 88 -1.73 -15.64 -12.46
C PHE A 88 -0.51 -16.33 -11.83
N GLY A 89 -0.75 -17.17 -10.82
CA GLY A 89 0.28 -17.94 -10.14
C GLY A 89 -0.32 -19.26 -9.70
N PHE A 90 0.10 -20.33 -10.37
CA PHE A 90 -0.46 -21.66 -10.20
C PHE A 90 0.64 -22.71 -10.19
N LEU A 91 0.61 -23.59 -9.20
CA LEU A 91 1.46 -24.77 -9.15
C LEU A 91 0.73 -25.91 -9.86
N ASN A 92 1.24 -26.30 -11.04
CA ASN A 92 0.62 -27.37 -11.82
C ASN A 92 0.91 -28.76 -11.22
N GLU A 93 0.25 -29.79 -11.76
CA GLU A 93 0.42 -31.19 -11.31
C GLU A 93 1.85 -31.73 -11.51
N GLN A 94 2.64 -31.09 -12.39
CA GLN A 94 4.03 -31.42 -12.64
C GLN A 94 4.98 -30.77 -11.62
N GLY A 95 4.45 -29.97 -10.67
CA GLY A 95 5.24 -29.27 -9.66
C GLY A 95 5.90 -27.98 -10.18
N GLU A 96 5.41 -27.44 -11.30
CA GLU A 96 5.95 -26.23 -11.92
C GLU A 96 5.04 -25.03 -11.68
N PHE A 97 5.64 -23.89 -11.33
CA PHE A 97 4.94 -22.62 -11.27
C PHE A 97 4.73 -22.06 -12.68
N THR A 98 3.49 -21.67 -12.96
CA THR A 98 3.05 -21.08 -14.23
C THR A 98 2.08 -19.90 -14.00
N GLY A 99 2.00 -19.00 -14.98
CA GLY A 99 1.04 -17.90 -14.99
C GLY A 99 1.68 -16.53 -15.15
N PHE A 100 0.81 -15.52 -15.28
CA PHE A 100 1.20 -14.13 -15.54
C PHE A 100 2.18 -13.55 -14.52
N ASP A 101 1.91 -13.71 -13.23
CA ASP A 101 2.77 -13.20 -12.15
C ASP A 101 4.11 -13.95 -12.11
N VAL A 102 4.06 -15.26 -12.36
CA VAL A 102 5.25 -16.12 -12.45
C VAL A 102 6.16 -15.67 -13.59
N ASP A 103 5.59 -15.33 -14.75
CA ASP A 103 6.36 -14.85 -15.90
C ASP A 103 7.00 -13.48 -15.63
N PHE A 104 6.38 -12.61 -14.83
CA PHE A 104 7.01 -11.38 -14.37
C PHE A 104 8.22 -11.65 -13.46
N CYS A 105 8.17 -12.65 -12.58
CA CYS A 105 9.36 -13.07 -11.83
C CYS A 105 10.48 -13.56 -12.76
N ARG A 106 10.14 -14.36 -13.78
CA ARG A 106 11.11 -14.85 -14.78
C ARG A 106 11.69 -13.72 -15.62
N ALA A 107 10.89 -12.70 -15.93
CA ALA A 107 11.35 -11.50 -16.62
C ALA A 107 12.38 -10.71 -15.79
N ILE A 108 12.14 -10.56 -14.48
CA ILE A 108 13.10 -9.93 -13.56
C ILE A 108 14.38 -10.77 -13.49
N ALA A 109 14.27 -12.10 -13.35
CA ALA A 109 15.43 -12.99 -13.34
C ALA A 109 16.24 -12.89 -14.64
N THR A 110 15.57 -12.85 -15.79
CA THR A 110 16.20 -12.64 -17.11
C THR A 110 16.90 -11.29 -17.17
N ALA A 111 16.31 -10.22 -16.63
CA ALA A 111 16.91 -8.89 -16.64
C ALA A 111 18.19 -8.81 -15.76
N ILE A 112 18.24 -9.58 -14.66
CA ILE A 112 19.39 -9.59 -13.74
C ILE A 112 20.49 -10.55 -14.21
N PHE A 113 20.11 -11.75 -14.64
CA PHE A 113 21.02 -12.88 -14.87
C PHE A 113 21.15 -13.32 -16.33
N GLY A 114 20.28 -12.84 -17.22
CA GLY A 114 20.15 -13.37 -18.59
C GLY A 114 19.53 -14.77 -18.64
N ASP A 115 18.95 -15.25 -17.53
CA ASP A 115 18.40 -16.60 -17.38
C ASP A 115 17.01 -16.55 -16.71
N PRO A 116 15.92 -16.95 -17.41
CA PRO A 116 14.56 -16.98 -16.85
C PRO A 116 14.37 -18.09 -15.81
N THR A 117 15.33 -19.00 -15.67
CA THR A 117 15.31 -20.10 -14.68
C THR A 117 16.05 -19.77 -13.39
N ALA A 118 16.79 -18.64 -13.34
CA ALA A 118 17.46 -18.13 -12.14
C ALA A 118 16.49 -17.48 -11.13
N VAL A 119 15.44 -18.20 -10.77
CA VAL A 119 14.37 -17.77 -9.86
C VAL A 119 13.91 -18.94 -8.99
N GLU A 120 13.79 -18.69 -7.69
CA GLU A 120 13.13 -19.58 -6.74
C GLU A 120 11.76 -19.01 -6.37
N PHE A 121 10.73 -19.83 -6.51
CA PHE A 121 9.36 -19.44 -6.20
C PHE A 121 8.99 -19.81 -4.76
N ARG A 122 8.41 -18.85 -4.04
CA ARG A 122 7.89 -19.05 -2.69
C ARG A 122 6.37 -18.84 -2.72
N PRO A 123 5.55 -19.90 -2.57
CA PRO A 123 4.10 -19.74 -2.49
C PRO A 123 3.73 -19.13 -1.14
N LEU A 124 2.92 -18.08 -1.17
CA LEU A 124 2.53 -17.32 0.02
C LEU A 124 1.01 -17.17 0.12
N THR A 125 0.48 -17.16 1.33
CA THR A 125 -0.89 -16.75 1.65
C THR A 125 -1.06 -15.23 1.55
N ALA A 126 -2.31 -14.75 1.54
CA ALA A 126 -2.57 -13.31 1.50
C ALA A 126 -2.13 -12.61 2.80
N ALA A 127 -2.19 -13.32 3.93
CA ALA A 127 -1.82 -12.83 5.24
C ALA A 127 -0.30 -12.74 5.46
N GLU A 128 0.48 -13.70 4.96
CA GLU A 128 1.93 -13.76 5.26
C GLU A 128 2.82 -13.03 4.25
N ARG A 129 2.30 -12.70 3.06
CA ARG A 129 3.11 -12.20 1.92
C ARG A 129 3.93 -10.94 2.22
N PHE A 130 3.39 -10.03 3.02
CA PHE A 130 4.09 -8.79 3.36
C PHE A 130 5.17 -9.03 4.40
N THR A 131 4.90 -9.87 5.40
CA THR A 131 5.90 -10.30 6.37
C THR A 131 7.08 -10.96 5.67
N ALA A 132 6.83 -11.88 4.73
CA ALA A 132 7.89 -12.53 3.95
C ALA A 132 8.76 -11.53 3.16
N LEU A 133 8.17 -10.44 2.66
CA LEU A 133 8.91 -9.38 1.98
C LEU A 133 9.75 -8.56 2.97
N GLN A 134 9.14 -8.16 4.10
CA GLN A 134 9.78 -7.35 5.15
C GLN A 134 10.94 -8.09 5.84
N THR A 135 10.82 -9.41 6.03
CA THR A 135 11.86 -10.24 6.65
C THR A 135 12.94 -10.67 5.67
N ASN A 136 12.86 -10.23 4.40
CA ASN A 136 13.75 -10.65 3.32
C ASN A 136 13.75 -12.17 3.07
N GLU A 137 12.66 -12.87 3.38
CA GLU A 137 12.46 -14.25 2.93
C GLU A 137 12.36 -14.30 1.39
N ILE A 138 11.68 -13.31 0.81
CA ILE A 138 11.59 -13.07 -0.64
C ILE A 138 12.27 -11.76 -1.03
N ASP A 139 12.64 -11.65 -2.30
CA ASP A 139 13.24 -10.47 -2.92
C ASP A 139 12.23 -9.52 -3.55
N VAL A 140 11.19 -10.09 -4.12
CA VAL A 140 10.09 -9.35 -4.73
C VAL A 140 8.80 -10.14 -4.55
N LEU A 141 7.69 -9.41 -4.37
CA LEU A 141 6.34 -9.98 -4.30
C LEU A 141 5.60 -9.70 -5.61
N ILE A 142 5.45 -10.72 -6.45
CA ILE A 142 4.62 -10.66 -7.67
C ILE A 142 3.49 -11.67 -7.49
N ARG A 143 2.37 -11.20 -6.93
CA ARG A 143 1.29 -12.07 -6.43
C ARG A 143 -0.05 -11.32 -6.35
N ASN A 144 -0.68 -11.00 -7.47
CA ASN A 144 -2.01 -10.39 -7.58
C ASN A 144 -2.38 -9.47 -6.37
N THR A 145 -1.48 -8.53 -6.04
CA THR A 145 -1.48 -7.72 -4.82
C THR A 145 -1.81 -6.28 -5.17
N THR A 146 -2.98 -5.81 -4.73
CA THR A 146 -3.44 -4.45 -5.00
C THR A 146 -2.54 -3.42 -4.32
N TRP A 147 -2.11 -2.39 -5.07
CA TRP A 147 -1.51 -1.20 -4.50
C TRP A 147 -2.60 -0.36 -3.82
N THR A 148 -2.44 -0.09 -2.53
CA THR A 148 -3.27 0.85 -1.77
C THR A 148 -2.38 1.82 -1.02
N PHE A 149 -2.91 3.01 -0.69
CA PHE A 149 -2.16 4.01 0.07
C PHE A 149 -1.63 3.45 1.39
N THR A 150 -2.47 2.78 2.18
CA THR A 150 -2.08 2.13 3.45
C THR A 150 -0.93 1.14 3.27
N ARG A 151 -0.95 0.30 2.22
CA ARG A 151 0.14 -0.65 1.98
C ARG A 151 1.46 0.05 1.65
N ASP A 152 1.40 1.14 0.90
CA ASP A 152 2.57 1.89 0.43
C ASP A 152 3.25 2.67 1.57
N VAL A 153 2.46 3.22 2.50
CA VAL A 153 2.99 4.08 3.57
C VAL A 153 3.27 3.34 4.88
N GLU A 154 2.56 2.25 5.18
CA GLU A 154 2.67 1.58 6.50
C GLU A 154 3.57 0.35 6.48
N LEU A 155 3.71 -0.34 5.35
CA LEU A 155 4.44 -1.62 5.30
C LEU A 155 5.94 -1.45 5.11
N GLY A 156 6.43 -0.24 4.86
CA GLY A 156 7.86 0.00 4.61
C GLY A 156 8.35 -0.70 3.34
N THR A 157 7.48 -0.83 2.34
CA THR A 157 7.77 -1.45 1.04
C THR A 157 7.20 -0.58 -0.06
N ASP A 158 7.92 -0.44 -1.16
CA ASP A 158 7.45 0.31 -2.32
C ASP A 158 6.77 -0.62 -3.34
N PHE A 159 5.83 -0.05 -4.09
CA PHE A 159 5.24 -0.71 -5.26
C PHE A 159 5.97 -0.35 -6.54
N GLY A 160 6.24 -1.38 -7.35
CA GLY A 160 6.69 -1.19 -8.74
C GLY A 160 5.55 -0.77 -9.67
N PRO A 161 5.81 -0.69 -10.98
CA PRO A 161 4.78 -0.42 -11.98
C PRO A 161 3.62 -1.41 -11.90
N THR A 162 2.39 -0.92 -12.08
CA THR A 162 1.20 -1.78 -12.12
C THR A 162 1.25 -2.71 -13.33
N THR A 163 1.25 -4.01 -13.08
CA THR A 163 1.28 -5.05 -14.13
C THR A 163 -0.12 -5.43 -14.60
N PHE A 164 -1.13 -5.30 -13.75
CA PHE A 164 -2.52 -5.68 -14.04
C PHE A 164 -3.51 -4.77 -13.31
N TYR A 165 -4.44 -4.15 -14.03
CA TYR A 165 -5.55 -3.38 -13.46
C TYR A 165 -6.78 -4.28 -13.35
N ASP A 166 -7.37 -4.38 -12.15
CA ASP A 166 -8.48 -5.28 -11.85
C ASP A 166 -9.59 -4.59 -11.03
N GLY A 167 -10.75 -5.25 -10.93
CA GLY A 167 -11.88 -4.85 -10.10
C GLY A 167 -12.47 -6.03 -9.31
N GLN A 168 -12.84 -5.78 -8.06
CA GLN A 168 -13.50 -6.80 -7.24
C GLN A 168 -14.93 -7.07 -7.72
N GLY A 169 -15.29 -8.36 -7.82
CA GLY A 169 -16.63 -8.80 -8.18
C GLY A 169 -17.11 -9.97 -7.30
N MET A 170 -18.35 -10.40 -7.55
CA MET A 170 -18.95 -11.56 -6.91
C MET A 170 -19.14 -12.68 -7.93
N MET A 171 -18.86 -13.91 -7.53
CA MET A 171 -19.20 -15.10 -8.29
C MET A 171 -20.27 -15.89 -7.54
N VAL A 172 -21.34 -16.24 -8.24
CA VAL A 172 -22.47 -16.98 -7.69
C VAL A 172 -22.81 -18.16 -8.60
N ARG A 173 -23.50 -19.18 -8.06
CA ARG A 173 -24.05 -20.24 -8.91
C ARG A 173 -25.11 -19.67 -9.84
N LYS A 174 -25.17 -20.17 -11.06
CA LYS A 174 -26.14 -19.72 -12.08
C LYS A 174 -27.60 -19.84 -11.62
N ASP A 175 -27.91 -20.83 -10.80
CA ASP A 175 -29.25 -21.11 -10.26
C ASP A 175 -29.53 -20.45 -8.90
N SER A 176 -28.62 -19.62 -8.38
CA SER A 176 -28.77 -18.96 -7.06
C SER A 176 -29.86 -17.89 -7.01
N GLY A 177 -30.25 -17.32 -8.15
CA GLY A 177 -31.18 -16.20 -8.23
C GLY A 177 -30.57 -14.83 -7.92
N PHE A 178 -29.30 -14.76 -7.48
CA PHE A 178 -28.62 -13.48 -7.25
C PHE A 178 -28.25 -12.82 -8.57
N THR A 179 -28.66 -11.56 -8.75
CA THR A 179 -28.35 -10.75 -9.94
C THR A 179 -27.59 -9.48 -9.60
N SER A 180 -27.62 -9.08 -8.32
CA SER A 180 -26.94 -7.91 -7.79
C SER A 180 -26.55 -8.12 -6.31
N LEU A 181 -25.68 -7.28 -5.79
CA LEU A 181 -25.34 -7.28 -4.35
C LEU A 181 -26.57 -7.04 -3.45
N ASN A 182 -27.58 -6.31 -3.93
CA ASN A 182 -28.80 -6.04 -3.17
C ASN A 182 -29.61 -7.31 -2.91
N ASP A 183 -29.43 -8.35 -3.73
CA ASP A 183 -30.12 -9.62 -3.57
C ASP A 183 -29.44 -10.51 -2.51
N MET A 184 -28.26 -10.12 -2.02
CA MET A 184 -27.39 -10.95 -1.18
C MET A 184 -27.52 -10.67 0.33
N GLY A 185 -28.53 -9.92 0.76
CA GLY A 185 -28.79 -9.66 2.18
C GLY A 185 -28.98 -10.95 2.98
N GLY A 186 -28.20 -11.13 4.05
CA GLY A 186 -28.20 -12.32 4.89
C GLY A 186 -27.51 -13.54 4.27
N ALA A 187 -26.84 -13.40 3.13
CA ALA A 187 -26.11 -14.50 2.51
C ALA A 187 -24.81 -14.82 3.26
N THR A 188 -24.40 -16.09 3.23
CA THR A 188 -23.04 -16.48 3.62
C THR A 188 -22.10 -16.29 2.43
N ILE A 189 -21.02 -15.53 2.62
CA ILE A 189 -20.08 -15.14 1.55
C ILE A 189 -18.67 -15.57 1.96
N CYS A 190 -18.03 -16.38 1.12
CA CYS A 190 -16.63 -16.73 1.31
C CYS A 190 -15.70 -15.57 0.96
N VAL A 191 -14.66 -15.37 1.77
CA VAL A 191 -13.62 -14.36 1.51
C VAL A 191 -12.31 -14.79 2.14
N LEU A 192 -11.19 -14.31 1.58
CA LEU A 192 -9.86 -14.57 2.15
C LEU A 192 -9.48 -13.50 3.17
N SER A 193 -8.91 -13.94 4.29
CA SER A 193 -8.33 -13.06 5.31
C SER A 193 -7.16 -12.26 4.74
N GLY A 194 -6.95 -11.04 5.26
CA GLY A 194 -5.79 -10.21 4.90
C GLY A 194 -5.85 -9.67 3.45
N THR A 195 -7.06 -9.54 2.90
CA THR A 195 -7.28 -9.02 1.55
C THR A 195 -7.98 -7.66 1.57
N THR A 196 -7.79 -6.90 0.49
CA THR A 196 -8.66 -5.75 0.21
C THR A 196 -10.11 -6.19 0.01
N THR A 197 -10.31 -7.40 -0.51
CA THR A 197 -11.62 -8.01 -0.76
C THR A 197 -12.49 -8.08 0.49
N GLU A 198 -11.91 -8.48 1.61
CA GLU A 198 -12.59 -8.56 2.91
C GLU A 198 -13.12 -7.20 3.38
N LEU A 199 -12.26 -6.18 3.35
CA LEU A 199 -12.62 -4.82 3.77
C LEU A 199 -13.64 -4.18 2.80
N ASN A 200 -13.40 -4.29 1.50
CA ASN A 200 -14.30 -3.77 0.47
C ASN A 200 -15.69 -4.46 0.50
N LEU A 201 -15.75 -5.75 0.85
CA LEU A 201 -17.02 -6.47 1.01
C LEU A 201 -17.82 -5.90 2.17
N ALA A 202 -17.17 -5.68 3.32
CA ALA A 202 -17.79 -5.06 4.49
C ALA A 202 -18.34 -3.66 4.15
N ASP A 203 -17.53 -2.82 3.50
CA ASP A 203 -17.93 -1.48 3.08
C ASP A 203 -19.09 -1.50 2.06
N ALA A 204 -19.04 -2.43 1.09
CA ALA A 204 -20.08 -2.56 0.07
C ALA A 204 -21.43 -2.97 0.67
N PHE A 205 -21.45 -3.86 1.67
CA PHE A 205 -22.68 -4.27 2.33
C PHE A 205 -23.19 -3.19 3.31
N ALA A 206 -22.30 -2.61 4.11
CA ALA A 206 -22.65 -1.56 5.06
C ALA A 206 -23.26 -0.32 4.37
N SER A 207 -22.66 0.12 3.26
CA SER A 207 -23.17 1.26 2.47
C SER A 207 -24.56 1.02 1.86
N ARG A 208 -25.01 -0.23 1.78
CA ARG A 208 -26.34 -0.64 1.27
C ARG A 208 -27.33 -0.98 2.38
N GLY A 209 -26.92 -0.92 3.65
CA GLY A 209 -27.73 -1.37 4.78
C GLY A 209 -28.02 -2.87 4.77
N LEU A 210 -27.13 -3.67 4.17
CA LEU A 210 -27.24 -5.12 4.10
C LEU A 210 -26.38 -5.77 5.18
N THR A 211 -26.88 -6.87 5.76
CA THR A 211 -26.07 -7.79 6.57
C THR A 211 -25.62 -8.98 5.73
N TYR A 212 -24.57 -9.67 6.15
CA TYR A 212 -24.10 -10.92 5.56
C TYR A 212 -23.29 -11.70 6.60
N ASP A 213 -23.14 -13.00 6.38
CA ASP A 213 -22.27 -13.85 7.19
C ASP A 213 -20.95 -14.08 6.44
N ALA A 214 -19.84 -13.57 6.98
CA ALA A 214 -18.52 -13.80 6.39
C ALA A 214 -18.02 -15.22 6.72
N LEU A 215 -17.73 -16.00 5.69
CA LEU A 215 -17.01 -17.26 5.81
C LEU A 215 -15.54 -17.04 5.41
N VAL A 216 -14.71 -16.76 6.39
CA VAL A 216 -13.31 -16.35 6.16
C VAL A 216 -12.40 -17.57 6.06
N PHE A 217 -11.52 -17.58 5.06
CA PHE A 217 -10.50 -18.60 4.83
C PHE A 217 -9.10 -17.97 4.75
N ASP A 218 -8.07 -18.74 5.08
CA ASP A 218 -6.67 -18.29 4.96
C ASP A 218 -6.02 -18.68 3.62
N ARG A 219 -6.65 -19.61 2.88
CA ARG A 219 -6.22 -20.10 1.57
C ARG A 219 -7.41 -20.29 0.64
N SER A 220 -7.15 -20.23 -0.67
CA SER A 220 -8.14 -20.39 -1.74
C SER A 220 -8.41 -21.86 -2.11
N GLU A 221 -7.71 -22.80 -1.49
CA GLU A 221 -7.74 -24.24 -1.73
C GLU A 221 -8.26 -24.99 -0.50
#